data_AF-A0A8H5Y8C8-F1
#
_entry.id   AF-A0A8H5Y8C8-F1
#
_cell.length_a   1.000
_cell.length_b   1.000
_cell.length_c   1.000
_cell.angle_alpha   90.00
_cell.angle_beta   90.00
_cell.angle_gamma   90.00
#
_symmetry.space_group_name_H-M   'P 1'
#
loop_
_entity.id
_entity.type
_entity.pdbx_description
1 polymer ?
#
loop_
_entity_poly.entity_id
_entity_poly.type
_entity_poly.pdbx_seq_one_letter_code
_entity_poly.pdbx_strand_id
1 'polypeptide(L)'
;MPGISTNGSNGVNLRRPNRFLIWGGHGWIAGLLKDLLLHQGKEVYTTTIRMEDREDVTKALDVFKPTHVLNAAGCTGRPNVDWCEDNKAQTVLSNVIGTLTVADECSRRGIHCTVFATGCIYQYDEEHPIGGKGFTETDAPNFDGSFYSMTKAHVEPILASFDNILILRLRMPVSDDLNPRNFVTKISKYEFVVDIPNSNTILHDLLPASIILAENKDTGVYNFTNPGAISHNEVLGLFKEIVRPGLTWKNFSLEEQAKVIKAGRSNCQLDSTKLVKKMKGYWHEIPEVHDAYRQCFERMKAAGIQ
;
A
#
# COMPACT_ATOMS: atom_id res chain seq x y z
N MET A 1 -68.03 -8.82 -9.42
CA MET A 1 -66.89 -8.24 -8.68
C MET A 1 -65.62 -8.59 -9.45
N PRO A 2 -64.88 -7.61 -9.99
CA PRO A 2 -63.59 -7.86 -10.61
C PRO A 2 -62.49 -7.88 -9.52
N GLY A 3 -61.61 -8.87 -9.60
CA GLY A 3 -60.43 -8.98 -8.74
C GLY A 3 -59.39 -7.93 -9.13
N ILE A 4 -58.94 -7.15 -8.15
CA ILE A 4 -57.90 -6.13 -8.29
C ILE A 4 -56.54 -6.84 -8.42
N SER A 5 -55.88 -6.68 -9.57
CA SER A 5 -54.47 -6.99 -9.73
C SER A 5 -53.64 -5.91 -9.03
N THR A 6 -52.94 -6.26 -7.96
CA THR A 6 -51.94 -5.40 -7.34
C THR A 6 -50.68 -5.39 -8.20
N ASN A 7 -50.42 -4.27 -8.88
CA ASN A 7 -49.14 -3.99 -9.54
C ASN A 7 -48.03 -3.97 -8.50
N GLY A 8 -47.14 -4.97 -8.54
CA GLY A 8 -45.87 -4.94 -7.84
C GLY A 8 -44.96 -3.88 -8.48
N SER A 9 -44.70 -2.80 -7.76
CA SER A 9 -43.68 -1.83 -8.13
C SER A 9 -42.31 -2.51 -8.07
N ASN A 10 -41.70 -2.76 -9.24
CA ASN A 10 -40.29 -3.09 -9.38
C ASN A 10 -39.46 -1.89 -8.89
N GLY A 11 -39.18 -1.85 -7.59
CA GLY A 11 -38.22 -0.93 -7.01
C GLY A 11 -36.84 -1.28 -7.52
N VAL A 12 -36.36 -0.54 -8.53
CA VAL A 12 -34.96 -0.55 -8.92
C VAL A 12 -34.18 -0.08 -7.69
N ASN A 13 -33.51 -1.02 -7.02
CA ASN A 13 -32.68 -0.74 -5.87
C ASN A 13 -31.41 -0.04 -6.38
N LEU A 14 -31.53 1.26 -6.67
CA LEU A 14 -30.43 2.14 -7.06
C LEU A 14 -29.48 2.19 -5.85
N ARG A 15 -28.47 1.31 -5.84
CA ARG A 15 -27.36 1.39 -4.88
C ARG A 15 -26.84 2.82 -4.94
N ARG A 16 -26.80 3.50 -3.79
CA ARG A 16 -26.17 4.82 -3.68
C ARG A 16 -24.76 4.73 -4.28
N PRO A 17 -24.37 5.69 -5.14
CA PRO A 17 -23.04 5.67 -5.72
C PRO A 17 -21.99 5.74 -4.62
N ASN A 18 -20.87 5.04 -4.83
CA ASN A 18 -19.75 5.06 -3.90
C ASN A 18 -19.16 6.47 -3.85
N ARG A 19 -19.04 7.00 -2.64
CA ARG A 19 -18.32 8.22 -2.30
C ARG A 19 -17.07 7.88 -1.52
N PHE A 20 -15.92 8.38 -1.97
CA PHE A 20 -14.61 8.12 -1.38
C PHE A 20 -14.08 9.35 -0.66
N LEU A 21 -13.51 9.14 0.53
CA LEU A 21 -12.69 10.11 1.22
C LEU A 21 -11.28 9.54 1.42
N ILE A 22 -10.27 10.19 0.85
CA ILE A 22 -8.88 9.76 0.93
C ILE A 22 -8.16 10.55 2.01
N TRP A 23 -7.59 9.85 2.99
CA TRP A 23 -6.73 10.45 4.01
C TRP A 23 -5.31 10.62 3.50
N GLY A 24 -4.68 11.74 3.85
CA GLY A 24 -3.32 12.07 3.41
C GLY A 24 -3.30 12.75 2.04
N GLY A 25 -4.20 13.70 1.78
CA GLY A 25 -4.45 14.31 0.47
C GLY A 25 -3.27 14.96 -0.26
N HIS A 26 -2.13 15.20 0.40
CA HIS A 26 -0.87 15.65 -0.22
C HIS A 26 0.17 14.52 -0.41
N GLY A 27 -0.20 13.28 -0.06
CA GLY A 27 0.63 12.10 -0.18
C GLY A 27 0.65 11.57 -1.61
N TRP A 28 1.75 10.91 -1.94
CA TRP A 28 1.96 10.34 -3.29
C TRP A 28 0.89 9.32 -3.67
N ILE A 29 0.66 8.30 -2.83
CA ILE A 29 -0.37 7.28 -3.07
C ILE A 29 -1.78 7.91 -3.11
N ALA A 30 -2.07 8.87 -2.22
CA ALA A 30 -3.36 9.55 -2.19
C ALA A 30 -3.66 10.32 -3.49
N GLY A 31 -2.64 10.97 -4.07
CA GLY A 31 -2.75 11.63 -5.38
C GLY A 31 -3.09 10.63 -6.49
N LEU A 32 -2.34 9.53 -6.58
CA LEU A 32 -2.59 8.48 -7.58
C LEU A 32 -3.99 7.86 -7.44
N LEU A 33 -4.43 7.57 -6.21
CA LEU A 33 -5.79 7.07 -5.95
C LEU A 33 -6.87 8.06 -6.36
N LYS A 34 -6.67 9.35 -6.04
CA LYS A 34 -7.60 10.42 -6.43
C LYS A 34 -7.74 10.46 -7.95
N ASP A 35 -6.62 10.47 -8.67
CA ASP A 35 -6.62 10.53 -10.12
C ASP A 35 -7.31 9.29 -10.71
N LEU A 36 -7.00 8.08 -10.23
CA LEU A 36 -7.66 6.84 -10.66
C LEU A 36 -9.18 6.89 -10.46
N LEU A 37 -9.64 7.34 -9.28
CA LEU A 37 -11.07 7.44 -8.96
C LEU A 37 -11.78 8.49 -9.81
N LEU A 38 -11.14 9.64 -10.08
CA LEU A 38 -11.69 10.68 -10.96
C LEU A 38 -11.82 10.18 -12.41
N HIS A 39 -10.81 9.47 -12.93
CA HIS A 39 -10.86 8.88 -14.27
C HIS A 39 -11.95 7.81 -14.39
N GLN A 40 -12.29 7.12 -13.30
CA GLN A 40 -13.41 6.18 -13.22
C GLN A 40 -14.77 6.86 -12.99
N GLY A 41 -14.84 8.19 -12.97
CA GLY A 41 -16.07 8.97 -12.77
C GLY A 41 -16.65 8.86 -11.35
N LYS A 42 -15.82 8.52 -10.35
CA LYS A 42 -16.26 8.34 -8.95
C LYS A 42 -16.28 9.69 -8.22
N GLU A 43 -17.18 9.79 -7.23
CA GLU A 43 -17.18 10.92 -6.30
C GLU A 43 -16.05 10.74 -5.28
N VAL A 44 -15.01 11.57 -5.35
CA VAL A 44 -13.81 11.45 -4.50
C VAL A 44 -13.39 12.78 -3.91
N TYR A 45 -13.10 12.77 -2.61
CA TYR A 45 -12.55 13.88 -1.84
C TYR A 45 -11.22 13.47 -1.20
N THR A 46 -10.39 14.46 -0.89
CA THR A 46 -9.13 14.27 -0.16
C THR A 46 -9.12 15.15 1.07
N THR A 47 -8.53 14.68 2.18
CA THR A 47 -8.36 15.46 3.41
C THR A 47 -6.92 15.45 3.91
N THR A 48 -6.54 16.54 4.58
CA THR A 48 -5.26 16.71 5.28
C THR A 48 -5.44 16.82 6.79
N ILE A 49 -6.64 16.53 7.29
CA ILE A 49 -6.93 16.48 8.72
C ILE A 49 -5.98 15.47 9.38
N ARG A 50 -5.48 15.80 10.57
CA ARG A 50 -4.60 14.89 11.31
C ARG A 50 -5.43 13.76 11.89
N MET A 51 -4.94 12.54 11.76
CA MET A 51 -5.72 11.36 12.12
C MET A 51 -5.91 11.24 13.63
N GLU A 52 -4.96 11.77 14.41
CA GLU A 52 -5.00 11.79 15.87
C GLU A 52 -6.04 12.78 16.45
N ASP A 53 -6.52 13.73 15.63
CA ASP A 53 -7.50 14.74 16.04
C ASP A 53 -8.94 14.20 15.84
N ARG A 54 -9.41 13.36 16.78
CA ARG A 54 -10.70 12.64 16.68
C ARG A 54 -11.90 13.54 16.35
N GLU A 55 -11.98 14.72 16.94
CA GLU A 55 -13.10 15.64 16.68
C GLU A 55 -13.15 16.09 15.22
N ASP A 56 -12.00 16.37 14.63
CA ASP A 56 -11.92 16.81 13.24
C ASP A 56 -12.11 15.63 12.28
N VAL A 57 -11.63 14.43 12.65
CA VAL A 57 -11.96 13.18 11.95
C VAL A 57 -13.48 12.98 11.89
N THR A 58 -14.15 13.10 13.04
CA THR A 58 -15.60 12.99 13.19
C THR A 58 -16.32 13.99 12.30
N LYS A 59 -15.96 15.28 12.40
CA LYS A 59 -16.55 16.35 11.58
C LYS A 59 -16.37 16.09 10.08
N ALA A 60 -15.19 15.63 9.66
CA ALA A 60 -14.93 15.33 8.25
C ALA A 60 -15.85 14.22 7.74
N LEU A 61 -15.95 13.11 8.48
CA LEU A 61 -16.81 11.99 8.10
C LEU A 61 -18.29 12.39 8.05
N ASP A 62 -18.74 13.26 8.96
CA ASP A 62 -20.13 13.73 9.02
C ASP A 62 -20.46 14.75 7.92
N VAL A 63 -19.49 15.57 7.50
CA VAL A 63 -19.63 16.53 6.39
C VAL A 63 -19.59 15.81 5.04
N PHE A 64 -18.55 15.02 4.79
CA PHE A 64 -18.37 14.35 3.51
C PHE A 64 -19.30 13.15 3.34
N LYS A 65 -19.73 12.50 4.42
CA LYS A 65 -20.58 11.29 4.41
C LYS A 65 -20.08 10.22 3.44
N PRO A 66 -18.78 9.84 3.49
CA PRO A 66 -18.24 8.87 2.55
C PRO A 66 -18.82 7.48 2.80
N THR A 67 -18.86 6.68 1.75
CA THR A 67 -19.15 5.24 1.84
C THR A 67 -17.89 4.41 2.04
N HIS A 68 -16.76 4.93 1.56
CA HIS A 68 -15.44 4.29 1.58
C HIS A 68 -14.40 5.33 2.00
N VAL A 69 -13.52 4.95 2.92
CA VAL A 69 -12.34 5.71 3.31
C VAL A 69 -11.10 4.98 2.81
N LEU A 70 -10.20 5.70 2.16
CA LEU A 70 -8.89 5.20 1.75
C LEU A 70 -7.83 5.92 2.59
N ASN A 71 -7.34 5.25 3.64
CA ASN A 71 -6.32 5.80 4.51
C ASN A 71 -4.92 5.55 3.95
N ALA A 72 -4.43 6.50 3.16
CA ALA A 72 -3.05 6.54 2.65
C ALA A 72 -2.15 7.49 3.48
N ALA A 73 -2.62 7.91 4.66
CA ALA A 73 -1.84 8.73 5.57
C ALA A 73 -0.93 7.88 6.45
N GLY A 74 0.22 8.44 6.81
CA GLY A 74 1.19 7.81 7.68
C GLY A 74 2.50 8.57 7.69
N CYS A 75 3.18 8.57 8.83
CA CYS A 75 4.50 9.13 8.95
C CYS A 75 5.55 8.05 8.65
N THR A 76 6.24 8.21 7.53
CA THR A 76 7.44 7.42 7.19
C THR A 76 8.73 8.20 7.43
N GLY A 77 8.65 9.37 8.07
CA GLY A 77 9.76 10.29 8.24
C GLY A 77 10.23 10.96 6.95
N ARG A 78 11.11 11.97 7.09
CA ARG A 78 11.93 12.51 6.00
C ARG A 78 13.41 12.47 6.42
N PRO A 79 14.32 11.97 5.58
CA PRO A 79 14.11 11.42 4.23
C PRO A 79 13.55 9.98 4.23
N ASN A 80 13.59 9.27 5.35
CA ASN A 80 13.19 7.87 5.47
C ASN A 80 12.78 7.52 6.93
N VAL A 81 12.55 6.22 7.17
CA VAL A 81 12.07 5.69 8.46
C VAL A 81 13.06 5.87 9.62
N ASP A 82 14.32 6.19 9.36
CA ASP A 82 15.32 6.43 10.41
C ASP A 82 14.93 7.64 11.28
N TRP A 83 14.14 8.58 10.73
CA TRP A 83 13.56 9.69 11.47
C TRP A 83 12.65 9.23 12.62
N CYS A 84 11.98 8.07 12.48
CA CYS A 84 11.07 7.54 13.50
C CYS A 84 11.82 7.10 14.77
N GLU A 85 13.11 6.76 14.68
CA GLU A 85 13.94 6.44 15.85
C GLU A 85 14.09 7.65 16.79
N ASP A 86 14.27 8.83 16.20
CA ASP A 86 14.45 10.09 16.92
C ASP A 86 13.09 10.76 17.26
N ASN A 87 11.97 10.31 16.67
CA ASN A 87 10.65 10.94 16.78
C ASN A 87 9.54 9.94 17.15
N LYS A 88 9.80 9.13 18.19
CA LYS A 88 8.93 8.04 18.63
C LYS A 88 7.51 8.50 18.99
N ALA A 89 7.38 9.56 19.80
CA ALA A 89 6.07 10.08 20.21
C ALA A 89 5.21 10.52 19.02
N GLN A 90 5.80 11.24 18.05
CA GLN A 90 5.09 11.67 16.83
C GLN A 90 4.72 10.47 15.95
N THR A 91 5.58 9.46 15.90
CA THR A 91 5.29 8.20 15.20
C THR A 91 4.11 7.48 15.84
N VAL A 92 4.03 7.41 17.17
CA VAL A 92 2.89 6.84 17.89
C VAL A 92 1.61 7.64 17.63
N LEU A 93 1.65 8.96 17.76
CA LEU A 93 0.49 9.82 17.49
C LEU A 93 -0.08 9.57 16.09
N SER A 94 0.76 9.63 15.06
CA SER A 94 0.30 9.51 13.69
C SER A 94 -0.02 8.06 13.27
N ASN A 95 0.90 7.12 13.50
CA ASN A 95 0.78 5.78 12.94
C ASN A 95 -0.01 4.80 13.81
N VAL A 96 -0.13 5.05 15.12
CA VAL A 96 -0.87 4.21 16.07
C VAL A 96 -2.21 4.86 16.39
N ILE A 97 -2.19 5.96 17.15
CA ILE A 97 -3.39 6.62 17.67
C ILE A 97 -4.26 7.13 16.52
N GLY A 98 -3.65 7.79 15.54
CA GLY A 98 -4.35 8.33 14.39
C GLY A 98 -5.01 7.25 13.54
N THR A 99 -4.25 6.23 13.13
CA THR A 99 -4.80 5.12 12.32
C THR A 99 -5.97 4.43 13.03
N LEU A 100 -5.84 4.17 14.33
CA LEU A 100 -6.92 3.57 15.14
C LEU A 100 -8.13 4.50 15.27
N THR A 101 -7.91 5.81 15.39
CA THR A 101 -8.99 6.80 15.44
C THR A 101 -9.82 6.80 14.15
N VAL A 102 -9.17 6.82 12.98
CA VAL A 102 -9.87 6.76 11.70
C VAL A 102 -10.62 5.44 11.54
N ALA A 103 -10.00 4.31 11.90
CA ALA A 103 -10.63 2.99 11.83
C ALA A 103 -11.88 2.89 12.70
N ASP A 104 -11.79 3.32 13.96
CA ASP A 104 -12.92 3.36 14.91
C ASP A 104 -14.05 4.27 14.43
N GLU A 105 -13.74 5.51 14.03
CA GLU A 105 -14.76 6.45 13.54
C GLU A 105 -15.44 5.97 12.25
N CYS A 106 -14.74 5.25 11.38
CA CYS A 106 -15.32 4.57 10.22
C CYS A 106 -16.23 3.42 10.64
N SER A 107 -15.79 2.59 11.60
CA SER A 107 -16.55 1.43 12.09
C SER A 107 -17.88 1.85 12.70
N ARG A 108 -17.87 2.88 13.57
CA ARG A 108 -19.06 3.45 14.20
C ARG A 108 -20.11 3.97 13.20
N ARG A 109 -19.69 4.27 11.96
CA ARG A 109 -20.55 4.78 10.88
C ARG A 109 -20.85 3.77 9.79
N GLY A 110 -20.37 2.52 9.91
CA GLY A 110 -20.52 1.50 8.88
C GLY A 110 -19.81 1.84 7.56
N ILE A 111 -18.72 2.61 7.64
CA ILE A 111 -17.90 3.03 6.50
C ILE A 111 -16.83 1.97 6.26
N HIS A 112 -16.70 1.49 5.02
CA HIS A 112 -15.59 0.62 4.65
C HIS A 112 -14.28 1.44 4.70
N CYS A 113 -13.25 0.95 5.38
CA CYS A 113 -11.99 1.67 5.46
C CYS A 113 -10.82 0.80 5.03
N THR A 114 -10.13 1.23 3.97
CA THR A 114 -8.91 0.60 3.47
C THR A 114 -7.70 1.33 4.03
N VAL A 115 -6.83 0.60 4.74
CA VAL A 115 -5.58 1.11 5.30
C VAL A 115 -4.42 0.64 4.43
N PHE A 116 -3.70 1.59 3.84
CA PHE A 116 -2.47 1.33 3.10
C PHE A 116 -1.32 1.20 4.11
N ALA A 117 -1.12 -0.04 4.58
CA ALA A 117 -0.15 -0.41 5.60
C ALA A 117 1.20 -0.81 4.98
N THR A 118 1.97 -1.64 5.68
CA THR A 118 3.34 -1.99 5.30
C THR A 118 3.60 -3.48 5.50
N GLY A 119 4.22 -4.12 4.52
CA GLY A 119 4.78 -5.46 4.63
C GLY A 119 6.21 -5.49 5.17
N CYS A 120 6.81 -4.33 5.46
CA CYS A 120 8.16 -4.22 6.03
C CYS A 120 8.20 -4.55 7.54
N ILE A 121 7.48 -5.59 7.95
CA ILE A 121 7.39 -6.15 9.31
C ILE A 121 7.90 -7.60 9.36
N TYR A 122 8.48 -8.05 8.25
CA TYR A 122 9.10 -9.36 8.11
C TYR A 122 10.56 -9.26 7.66
N GLN A 123 11.34 -10.29 7.96
CA GLN A 123 12.66 -10.55 7.43
C GLN A 123 12.80 -12.04 7.11
N TYR A 124 13.56 -12.39 6.08
CA TYR A 124 13.87 -13.79 5.78
C TYR A 124 14.43 -14.51 7.02
N ASP A 125 14.01 -15.76 7.22
CA ASP A 125 14.40 -16.62 8.33
C ASP A 125 14.53 -18.09 7.87
N GLU A 126 14.70 -19.03 8.80
CA GLU A 126 14.85 -20.45 8.47
C GLU A 126 13.59 -21.05 7.83
N GLU A 127 12.40 -20.57 8.21
CA GLU A 127 11.13 -21.06 7.65
C GLU A 127 10.81 -20.40 6.31
N HIS A 128 11.23 -19.15 6.14
CA HIS A 128 11.02 -18.33 4.95
C HIS A 128 12.39 -17.93 4.41
N PRO A 129 13.18 -18.87 3.85
CA PRO A 129 14.48 -18.54 3.27
C PRO A 129 14.29 -17.81 1.93
N ILE A 130 15.37 -17.19 1.44
CA ILE A 130 15.39 -16.61 0.08
C ILE A 130 15.09 -17.71 -0.95
N GLY A 131 14.12 -17.48 -1.83
CA GLY A 131 13.64 -18.46 -2.81
C GLY A 131 12.71 -19.55 -2.24
N GLY A 132 12.37 -19.47 -0.95
CA GLY A 132 11.41 -20.35 -0.29
C GLY A 132 9.97 -19.83 -0.29
N LYS A 133 9.16 -20.31 0.67
CA LYS A 133 7.80 -19.81 0.89
C LYS A 133 7.85 -18.34 1.34
N GLY A 134 6.94 -17.53 0.81
CA GLY A 134 6.74 -16.16 1.30
C GLY A 134 5.94 -16.14 2.60
N PHE A 135 6.04 -15.04 3.34
CA PHE A 135 5.21 -14.79 4.52
C PHE A 135 3.76 -14.57 4.11
N THR A 136 2.84 -15.29 4.72
CA THR A 136 1.38 -15.20 4.55
C THR A 136 0.76 -14.10 5.43
N GLU A 137 -0.53 -13.82 5.25
CA GLU A 137 -1.24 -12.84 6.08
C GLU A 137 -1.43 -13.29 7.54
N THR A 138 -1.29 -14.59 7.82
CA THR A 138 -1.45 -15.17 9.16
C THR A 138 -0.14 -15.31 9.92
N ASP A 139 1.01 -15.15 9.26
CA ASP A 139 2.31 -15.28 9.92
C ASP A 139 2.57 -14.11 10.87
N ALA A 140 3.12 -14.43 12.04
CA ALA A 140 3.50 -13.44 13.04
C ALA A 140 4.67 -12.58 12.50
N PRO A 141 4.64 -11.25 12.69
CA PRO A 141 5.76 -10.38 12.34
C PRO A 141 7.05 -10.82 13.05
N ASN A 142 8.15 -10.92 12.31
CA ASN A 142 9.46 -11.34 12.82
C ASN A 142 10.55 -10.26 12.65
N PHE A 143 10.18 -9.04 12.23
CA PHE A 143 11.10 -7.91 12.08
C PHE A 143 10.67 -6.68 12.88
N ASP A 144 11.48 -6.33 13.87
CA ASP A 144 11.33 -5.17 14.76
C ASP A 144 12.54 -4.24 14.72
N GLY A 145 13.43 -4.41 13.72
CA GLY A 145 14.69 -3.67 13.57
C GLY A 145 14.56 -2.15 13.32
N SER A 146 13.33 -1.61 13.42
CA SER A 146 13.07 -0.17 13.54
C SER A 146 11.82 0.06 14.41
N PHE A 147 11.78 1.18 15.13
CA PHE A 147 10.61 1.66 15.87
C PHE A 147 9.39 1.79 14.94
N TYR A 148 9.60 2.20 13.69
CA TYR A 148 8.55 2.21 12.68
C TYR A 148 7.95 0.81 12.45
N SER A 149 8.78 -0.20 12.18
CA SER A 149 8.31 -1.57 11.94
C SER A 149 7.65 -2.17 13.17
N MET A 150 8.26 -1.96 14.35
CA MET A 150 7.69 -2.39 15.63
C MET A 150 6.28 -1.80 15.83
N THR A 151 6.09 -0.49 15.67
CA THR A 151 4.76 0.12 15.86
C THR A 151 3.73 -0.40 14.86
N LYS A 152 4.11 -0.59 13.59
CA LYS A 152 3.21 -1.11 12.56
C LYS A 152 2.81 -2.56 12.82
N ALA A 153 3.74 -3.41 13.26
CA ALA A 153 3.49 -4.80 13.63
C ALA A 153 2.47 -4.92 14.78
N HIS A 154 2.52 -4.03 15.78
CA HIS A 154 1.57 -4.05 16.90
C HIS A 154 0.19 -3.50 16.54
N VAL A 155 0.11 -2.52 15.62
CA VAL A 155 -1.16 -1.89 15.22
C VAL A 155 -2.00 -2.79 14.31
N GLU A 156 -1.36 -3.55 13.44
CA GLU A 156 -2.06 -4.39 12.46
C GLU A 156 -3.08 -5.37 13.08
N PRO A 157 -2.75 -6.20 14.08
CA PRO A 157 -3.72 -7.13 14.68
C PRO A 157 -4.89 -6.41 15.38
N ILE A 158 -4.65 -5.21 15.93
CA ILE A 158 -5.70 -4.38 16.52
C ILE A 158 -6.65 -3.89 15.43
N LEU A 159 -6.12 -3.38 14.31
CA LEU A 159 -6.94 -2.97 13.16
C LEU A 159 -7.70 -4.14 12.53
N ALA A 160 -7.08 -5.33 12.48
CA ALA A 160 -7.68 -6.53 11.91
C ALA A 160 -8.87 -7.05 12.74
N SER A 161 -9.04 -6.57 13.99
CA SER A 161 -10.18 -6.89 14.85
C SER A 161 -11.46 -6.11 14.47
N PHE A 162 -11.38 -5.16 13.53
CA PHE A 162 -12.55 -4.43 13.03
C PHE A 162 -13.10 -5.07 11.75
N ASP A 163 -14.40 -5.36 11.73
CA ASP A 163 -15.06 -6.05 10.62
C ASP A 163 -15.15 -5.25 9.32
N ASN A 164 -14.94 -3.92 9.37
CA ASN A 164 -15.06 -3.01 8.24
C ASN A 164 -13.72 -2.57 7.63
N ILE A 165 -12.60 -3.13 8.10
CA ILE A 165 -11.25 -2.70 7.74
C ILE A 165 -10.60 -3.65 6.75
N LEU A 166 -10.07 -3.09 5.66
CA LEU A 166 -9.15 -3.74 4.73
C LEU A 166 -7.73 -3.25 5.00
N ILE A 167 -6.79 -4.16 5.21
CA ILE A 167 -5.38 -3.82 5.46
C ILE A 167 -4.54 -4.32 4.30
N LEU A 168 -3.84 -3.41 3.63
CA LEU A 168 -3.00 -3.72 2.47
C LEU A 168 -1.52 -3.57 2.86
N ARG A 169 -0.74 -4.65 2.84
CA ARG A 169 0.69 -4.63 3.18
C ARG A 169 1.53 -4.29 1.94
N LEU A 170 1.79 -3.00 1.73
CA LEU A 170 2.65 -2.55 0.63
C LEU A 170 4.12 -2.77 0.97
N ARG A 171 4.96 -2.98 -0.04
CA ARG A 171 6.43 -2.97 0.09
C ARG A 171 7.06 -2.25 -1.08
N MET A 172 8.08 -1.43 -0.79
CA MET A 172 8.94 -0.78 -1.79
C MET A 172 8.17 -0.26 -3.02
N PRO A 173 7.24 0.70 -2.85
CA PRO A 173 6.33 1.09 -3.92
C PRO A 173 7.07 1.66 -5.14
N VAL A 174 6.64 1.21 -6.33
CA VAL A 174 7.17 1.57 -7.64
C VAL A 174 6.09 2.22 -8.47
N SER A 175 6.42 3.27 -9.22
CA SER A 175 5.51 3.86 -10.20
C SER A 175 6.21 4.24 -11.49
N ASP A 176 5.42 4.60 -12.49
CA ASP A 176 5.85 4.99 -13.83
C ASP A 176 6.47 6.40 -13.90
N ASP A 177 6.70 7.06 -12.75
CA ASP A 177 7.32 8.38 -12.62
C ASP A 177 8.67 8.35 -11.87
N LEU A 178 9.36 9.49 -11.81
CA LEU A 178 10.58 9.65 -10.99
C LEU A 178 10.31 10.33 -9.63
N ASN A 179 9.18 10.04 -9.00
CA ASN A 179 8.87 10.59 -7.69
C ASN A 179 9.98 10.24 -6.68
N PRO A 180 10.42 11.18 -5.82
CA PRO A 180 11.46 10.89 -4.81
C PRO A 180 11.13 9.72 -3.86
N ARG A 181 9.85 9.36 -3.71
CA ARG A 181 9.40 8.21 -2.90
C ARG A 181 9.47 6.88 -3.66
N ASN A 182 9.50 6.90 -4.99
CA ASN A 182 9.61 5.72 -5.83
C ASN A 182 10.91 4.96 -5.54
N PHE A 183 10.78 3.66 -5.28
CA PHE A 183 11.90 2.77 -5.01
C PHE A 183 12.98 2.87 -6.09
N VAL A 184 12.60 2.84 -7.37
CA VAL A 184 13.53 2.91 -8.52
C VAL A 184 14.29 4.25 -8.53
N THR A 185 13.61 5.35 -8.22
CA THR A 185 14.24 6.68 -8.14
C THR A 185 15.27 6.76 -7.01
N LYS A 186 15.04 6.05 -5.90
CA LYS A 186 16.00 6.01 -4.78
C LYS A 186 17.23 5.20 -5.16
N ILE A 187 17.04 3.95 -5.58
CA ILE A 187 18.17 3.05 -5.82
C ILE A 187 19.02 3.46 -7.03
N SER A 188 18.43 4.13 -8.04
CA SER A 188 19.19 4.67 -9.18
C SER A 188 20.08 5.87 -8.83
N LYS A 189 19.92 6.47 -7.65
CA LYS A 189 20.74 7.57 -7.14
C LYS A 189 21.80 7.11 -6.13
N TYR A 190 21.72 5.88 -5.65
CA TYR A 190 22.70 5.36 -4.71
C TYR A 190 23.93 4.88 -5.47
N GLU A 191 25.11 5.24 -4.95
CA GLU A 191 26.37 4.69 -5.50
C GLU A 191 26.48 3.18 -5.23
N PHE A 192 25.96 2.74 -4.08
CA PHE A 192 26.00 1.36 -3.62
C PHE A 192 24.59 0.84 -3.28
N VAL A 193 24.31 -0.40 -3.69
CA VAL A 193 23.06 -1.10 -3.38
C VAL A 193 23.32 -2.49 -2.83
N VAL A 194 22.46 -2.97 -1.93
CA VAL A 194 22.46 -4.39 -1.54
C VAL A 194 21.71 -5.21 -2.58
N ASP A 195 22.05 -6.48 -2.71
CA ASP A 195 21.41 -7.35 -3.70
C ASP A 195 20.60 -8.46 -3.05
N ILE A 196 19.40 -8.11 -2.59
CA ILE A 196 18.50 -9.05 -1.90
C ILE A 196 17.13 -9.02 -2.59
N PRO A 197 16.60 -10.19 -3.00
CA PRO A 197 15.26 -10.29 -3.54
C PRO A 197 14.21 -9.77 -2.55
N ASN A 198 13.24 -9.03 -3.06
CA ASN A 198 12.18 -8.45 -2.26
C ASN A 198 10.86 -8.46 -3.03
N SER A 199 9.75 -8.67 -2.31
CA SER A 199 8.43 -8.38 -2.87
C SER A 199 8.20 -6.88 -2.96
N ASN A 200 7.71 -6.41 -4.12
CA ASN A 200 7.50 -4.99 -4.41
C ASN A 200 6.06 -4.72 -4.84
N THR A 201 5.59 -3.50 -4.59
CA THR A 201 4.24 -3.04 -4.96
C THR A 201 4.34 -2.11 -6.17
N ILE A 202 3.98 -2.59 -7.36
CA ILE A 202 3.92 -1.75 -8.56
C ILE A 202 2.57 -1.05 -8.54
N LEU A 203 2.59 0.27 -8.30
CA LEU A 203 1.39 1.06 -8.01
C LEU A 203 0.42 1.12 -9.19
N HIS A 204 0.94 1.05 -10.43
CA HIS A 204 0.12 0.98 -11.63
C HIS A 204 -0.84 -0.22 -11.60
N ASP A 205 -0.33 -1.38 -11.17
CA ASP A 205 -1.10 -2.63 -11.15
C ASP A 205 -1.98 -2.73 -9.91
N LEU A 206 -1.42 -2.33 -8.75
CA LEU A 206 -2.03 -2.63 -7.47
C LEU A 206 -3.00 -1.55 -6.95
N LEU A 207 -2.83 -0.27 -7.30
CA LEU A 207 -3.82 0.74 -6.87
C LEU A 207 -5.22 0.49 -7.47
N PRO A 208 -5.38 0.10 -8.75
CA PRO A 208 -6.66 -0.36 -9.27
C PRO A 208 -7.24 -1.55 -8.47
N ALA A 209 -6.42 -2.54 -8.13
CA ALA A 209 -6.83 -3.68 -7.31
C ALA A 209 -7.35 -3.23 -5.92
N SER A 210 -6.72 -2.22 -5.30
CA SER A 210 -7.16 -1.70 -4.00
C SER A 210 -8.56 -1.07 -4.06
N ILE A 211 -8.89 -0.38 -5.16
CA ILE A 211 -10.21 0.20 -5.39
C ILE A 211 -11.24 -0.91 -5.58
N ILE A 212 -10.92 -1.95 -6.37
CA ILE A 212 -11.81 -3.09 -6.59
C ILE A 212 -12.15 -3.79 -5.27
N LEU A 213 -11.14 -4.08 -4.43
CA LEU A 213 -11.35 -4.68 -3.10
C LEU A 213 -12.23 -3.78 -2.22
N ALA A 214 -11.95 -2.48 -2.20
CA ALA A 214 -12.73 -1.52 -1.41
C ALA A 214 -14.20 -1.46 -1.86
N GLU A 215 -14.46 -1.38 -3.17
CA GLU A 215 -15.82 -1.32 -3.72
C GLU A 215 -16.64 -2.60 -3.46
N ASN A 216 -15.96 -3.74 -3.37
CA ASN A 216 -16.55 -5.02 -2.98
C ASN A 216 -16.64 -5.21 -1.45
N LYS A 217 -16.18 -4.22 -0.67
CA LYS A 217 -16.13 -4.26 0.80
C LYS A 217 -15.37 -5.46 1.34
N ASP A 218 -14.33 -5.88 0.64
CA ASP A 218 -13.43 -6.93 1.14
C ASP A 218 -12.67 -6.43 2.35
N THR A 219 -12.51 -7.27 3.37
CA THR A 219 -11.86 -6.89 4.64
C THR A 219 -10.78 -7.88 5.05
N GLY A 220 -10.11 -7.57 6.16
CA GLY A 220 -8.97 -8.33 6.66
C GLY A 220 -7.67 -7.92 6.00
N VAL A 221 -6.61 -8.69 6.25
CA VAL A 221 -5.25 -8.40 5.79
C VAL A 221 -5.01 -9.02 4.42
N TYR A 222 -4.32 -8.28 3.54
CA TYR A 222 -3.79 -8.78 2.27
C TYR A 222 -2.31 -8.39 2.13
N ASN A 223 -1.48 -9.36 1.79
CA ASN A 223 -0.15 -9.09 1.25
C ASN A 223 -0.32 -8.39 -0.11
N PHE A 224 0.13 -7.14 -0.20
CA PHE A 224 -0.22 -6.24 -1.30
C PHE A 224 0.99 -5.89 -2.15
N THR A 225 1.61 -6.93 -2.69
CA THR A 225 2.77 -6.89 -3.58
C THR A 225 2.49 -7.73 -4.82
N ASN A 226 3.17 -7.41 -5.92
CA ASN A 226 3.15 -8.25 -7.11
C ASN A 226 3.71 -9.65 -6.75
N PRO A 227 3.22 -10.73 -7.37
CA PRO A 227 3.73 -12.08 -7.13
C PRO A 227 5.22 -12.18 -7.43
N GLY A 228 5.93 -12.95 -6.60
CA GLY A 228 7.37 -13.14 -6.71
C GLY A 228 8.19 -12.16 -5.88
N ALA A 229 9.50 -12.18 -6.13
CA ALA A 229 10.49 -11.32 -5.51
C ALA A 229 11.55 -10.96 -6.55
N ILE A 230 12.06 -9.74 -6.48
CA ILE A 230 13.08 -9.23 -7.40
C ILE A 230 14.17 -8.50 -6.61
N SER A 231 15.42 -8.72 -6.99
CA SER A 231 16.59 -8.12 -6.34
C SER A 231 16.85 -6.71 -6.86
N HIS A 232 17.73 -5.97 -6.17
CA HIS A 232 18.07 -4.61 -6.58
C HIS A 232 18.85 -4.62 -7.89
N ASN A 233 19.73 -5.61 -8.10
CA ASN A 233 20.49 -5.73 -9.34
C ASN A 233 19.58 -6.08 -10.52
N GLU A 234 18.58 -6.93 -10.33
CA GLU A 234 17.60 -7.23 -11.39
C GLU A 234 16.80 -5.97 -11.79
N VAL A 235 16.33 -5.21 -10.80
CA VAL A 235 15.62 -3.94 -11.06
C VAL A 235 16.51 -2.93 -11.80
N LEU A 236 17.75 -2.71 -11.32
CA LEU A 236 18.68 -1.77 -11.96
C LEU A 236 19.13 -2.27 -13.34
N GLY A 237 19.26 -3.58 -13.52
CA GLY A 237 19.52 -4.22 -14.82
C GLY A 237 18.44 -3.91 -15.84
N LEU A 238 17.18 -4.16 -15.49
CA LEU A 238 16.02 -3.83 -16.33
C LEU A 238 15.92 -2.32 -16.59
N PHE A 239 16.15 -1.50 -15.57
CA PHE A 239 16.08 -0.04 -15.70
C PHE A 239 17.18 0.49 -16.63
N LYS A 240 18.39 -0.08 -16.54
CA LYS A 240 19.49 0.21 -17.45
C LYS A 240 19.17 -0.20 -18.87
N GLU A 241 18.70 -1.42 -19.07
CA GLU A 241 18.34 -1.97 -20.39
C GLU A 241 17.29 -1.10 -21.09
N ILE A 242 16.23 -0.72 -20.38
CA ILE A 242 15.03 -0.15 -20.99
C ILE A 242 15.06 1.38 -20.98
N VAL A 243 15.42 2.00 -19.85
CA VAL A 243 15.24 3.44 -19.60
C VAL A 243 16.57 4.19 -19.63
N ARG A 244 17.60 3.68 -18.94
CA ARG A 244 18.88 4.39 -18.70
C ARG A 244 20.13 3.57 -19.07
N PRO A 245 20.49 3.42 -20.35
CA PRO A 245 21.63 2.60 -20.78
C PRO A 245 22.98 2.97 -20.14
N GLY A 246 23.15 4.24 -19.76
CA GLY A 246 24.36 4.74 -19.10
C GLY A 246 24.44 4.48 -17.59
N LEU A 247 23.42 3.87 -16.97
CA LEU A 247 23.40 3.65 -15.53
C LEU A 247 24.48 2.66 -15.08
N THR A 248 25.13 2.99 -13.97
CA THR A 248 26.13 2.16 -13.29
C THR A 248 25.91 2.21 -11.79
N TRP A 249 26.20 1.12 -11.10
CA TRP A 249 26.12 1.03 -9.64
C TRP A 249 27.19 0.08 -9.11
N LYS A 250 27.42 0.11 -7.80
CA LYS A 250 28.25 -0.84 -7.05
C LYS A 250 27.38 -1.60 -6.04
N ASN A 251 27.87 -2.74 -5.55
CA ASN A 251 27.18 -3.51 -4.52
C ASN A 251 27.82 -3.34 -3.14
N PHE A 252 26.99 -3.43 -2.09
CA PHE A 252 27.41 -3.64 -0.72
C PHE A 252 27.21 -5.10 -0.30
N SER A 253 28.09 -5.58 0.58
CA SER A 253 27.74 -6.66 1.51
C SER A 253 26.76 -6.16 2.58
N LEU A 254 26.01 -7.08 3.19
CA LEU A 254 25.10 -6.75 4.29
C LEU A 254 25.81 -6.06 5.48
N GLU A 255 27.04 -6.49 5.80
CA GLU A 255 27.84 -5.90 6.86
C GLU A 255 28.26 -4.45 6.56
N GLU A 256 28.56 -4.14 5.30
CA GLU A 256 28.85 -2.77 4.88
C GLU A 256 27.61 -1.89 4.95
N GLN A 257 26.44 -2.41 4.56
CA GLN A 257 25.19 -1.67 4.66
C GLN A 257 24.84 -1.35 6.12
N ALA A 258 25.04 -2.30 7.04
CA ALA A 258 24.75 -2.11 8.46
C ALA A 258 25.57 -0.97 9.08
N LYS A 259 26.76 -0.66 8.55
CA LYS A 259 27.62 0.45 9.02
C LYS A 259 27.12 1.84 8.61
N VAL A 260 26.23 1.94 7.62
CA VAL A 260 25.77 3.23 7.06
C VAL A 260 24.30 3.56 7.36
N ILE A 261 23.54 2.62 7.94
CA ILE A 261 22.12 2.81 8.29
C ILE A 261 21.93 2.91 9.81
N LYS A 262 21.01 3.77 10.25
CA LYS A 262 20.65 3.88 11.68
C LYS A 262 19.75 2.75 12.19
N ALA A 263 18.91 2.21 11.31
CA ALA A 263 17.93 1.18 11.61
C ALA A 263 18.00 0.07 10.55
N GLY A 264 17.66 -1.16 10.95
CA GLY A 264 17.65 -2.31 10.06
C GLY A 264 16.71 -2.11 8.87
N ARG A 265 16.95 -2.87 7.78
CA ARG A 265 16.04 -2.91 6.62
C ARG A 265 15.38 -4.28 6.53
N SER A 266 14.06 -4.28 6.42
CA SER A 266 13.27 -5.48 6.15
C SER A 266 13.60 -6.00 4.75
N ASN A 267 13.99 -7.26 4.65
CA ASN A 267 14.12 -8.00 3.40
C ASN A 267 13.28 -9.28 3.49
N CYS A 268 12.27 -9.41 2.65
CA CYS A 268 11.39 -10.57 2.66
C CYS A 268 10.65 -10.73 1.33
N GLN A 269 10.07 -11.92 1.17
CA GLN A 269 9.05 -12.21 0.18
C GLN A 269 7.71 -12.37 0.89
N LEU A 270 6.66 -11.72 0.37
CA LEU A 270 5.29 -11.94 0.82
C LEU A 270 4.59 -12.92 -0.13
N ASP A 271 3.81 -13.84 0.43
CA ASP A 271 2.92 -14.69 -0.36
C ASP A 271 1.70 -13.88 -0.81
N SER A 272 1.59 -13.63 -2.12
CA SER A 272 0.49 -12.89 -2.74
C SER A 272 -0.65 -13.80 -3.24
N THR A 273 -0.63 -15.11 -2.94
CA THR A 273 -1.62 -16.08 -3.44
C THR A 273 -3.04 -15.68 -3.09
N LYS A 274 -3.27 -15.21 -1.85
CA LYS A 274 -4.58 -14.72 -1.40
C LYS A 274 -5.08 -13.57 -2.29
N LEU A 275 -4.23 -12.58 -2.52
CA LEU A 275 -4.54 -11.42 -3.36
C LEU A 275 -4.83 -11.85 -4.80
N VAL A 276 -3.94 -12.61 -5.43
CA VAL A 276 -4.08 -13.07 -6.82
C VAL A 276 -5.37 -13.86 -7.02
N LYS A 277 -5.66 -14.81 -6.11
CA LYS A 277 -6.90 -15.60 -6.15
C LYS A 277 -8.13 -14.71 -6.04
N LYS A 278 -8.09 -13.71 -5.16
CA LYS A 278 -9.19 -12.77 -4.97
C LYS A 278 -9.41 -11.90 -6.20
N MET A 279 -8.35 -11.32 -6.76
CA MET A 279 -8.44 -10.47 -7.95
C MET A 279 -8.88 -11.22 -9.21
N LYS A 280 -8.48 -12.50 -9.35
CA LYS A 280 -9.00 -13.38 -10.40
C LYS A 280 -10.53 -13.53 -10.32
N GLY A 281 -11.10 -13.57 -9.11
CA GLY A 281 -12.55 -13.55 -8.90
C GLY A 281 -13.24 -12.26 -9.35
N TYR A 282 -12.48 -11.17 -9.52
CA TYR A 282 -12.91 -9.89 -10.05
C TYR A 282 -12.47 -9.65 -11.50
N TRP A 283 -11.99 -10.68 -12.19
CA TRP A 283 -11.50 -10.58 -13.57
C TRP A 283 -10.38 -9.54 -13.72
N HIS A 284 -9.56 -9.42 -12.69
CA HIS A 284 -8.41 -8.53 -12.65
C HIS A 284 -7.14 -9.35 -12.42
N GLU A 285 -6.19 -9.25 -13.33
CA GLU A 285 -4.92 -9.96 -13.25
C GLU A 285 -3.86 -9.06 -12.63
N ILE A 286 -3.00 -9.65 -11.80
CA ILE A 286 -1.83 -8.97 -11.25
C ILE A 286 -0.60 -9.65 -11.85
N PRO A 287 0.24 -8.92 -12.61
CA PRO A 287 1.44 -9.49 -13.21
C PRO A 287 2.48 -9.85 -12.15
N GLU A 288 3.25 -10.90 -12.43
CA GLU A 288 4.46 -11.25 -11.66
C GLU A 288 5.44 -10.08 -11.67
N VAL A 289 6.24 -9.93 -10.61
CA VAL A 289 7.01 -8.72 -10.34
C VAL A 289 7.99 -8.37 -11.48
N HIS A 290 8.61 -9.34 -12.15
CA HIS A 290 9.53 -9.09 -13.28
C HIS A 290 8.78 -8.55 -14.50
N ASP A 291 7.64 -9.14 -14.84
CA ASP A 291 6.78 -8.66 -15.93
C ASP A 291 6.24 -7.26 -15.62
N ALA A 292 5.81 -7.04 -14.37
CA ALA A 292 5.34 -5.76 -13.87
C ALA A 292 6.40 -4.66 -14.00
N TYR A 293 7.66 -4.96 -13.64
CA TYR A 293 8.78 -4.03 -13.79
C TYR A 293 9.11 -3.73 -15.25
N ARG A 294 9.12 -4.74 -16.13
CA ARG A 294 9.36 -4.54 -17.56
C ARG A 294 8.29 -3.61 -18.15
N GLN A 295 7.01 -3.88 -17.88
CA GLN A 295 5.90 -3.04 -18.33
C GLN A 295 5.97 -1.62 -17.76
N CYS A 296 6.30 -1.47 -16.48
CA CYS A 296 6.55 -0.17 -15.84
C CYS A 296 7.63 0.63 -16.58
N PHE A 297 8.77 0.01 -16.86
CA PHE A 297 9.89 0.67 -17.53
C PHE A 297 9.62 0.98 -19.00
N GLU A 298 8.85 0.14 -19.69
CA GLU A 298 8.37 0.43 -21.04
C GLU A 298 7.46 1.67 -21.05
N ARG A 299 6.54 1.79 -20.07
CA ARG A 299 5.71 3.00 -19.90
C ARG A 299 6.56 4.23 -19.57
N MET A 300 7.54 4.11 -18.69
CA MET A 300 8.48 5.20 -18.36
C MET A 300 9.23 5.69 -19.61
N LYS A 301 9.77 4.77 -20.40
CA LYS A 301 10.46 5.07 -21.65
C LYS A 301 9.53 5.75 -22.66
N ALA A 302 8.32 5.23 -22.82
CA ALA A 302 7.31 5.82 -23.70
C ALA A 302 6.90 7.24 -23.26
N ALA A 303 6.93 7.52 -21.96
CA ALA A 303 6.71 8.86 -21.39
C ALA A 303 7.93 9.80 -21.52
N GLY A 304 9.02 9.36 -22.16
CA GLY A 304 10.22 10.17 -22.39
C GLY A 304 11.19 10.24 -21.21
N ILE A 305 11.04 9.37 -20.22
CA ILE A 305 12.00 9.27 -19.12
C ILE A 305 13.30 8.64 -19.64
N GLN A 306 14.42 9.29 -19.36
CA GLN A 306 15.80 8.87 -19.69
C GLN A 306 16.73 9.13 -18.51
#